data_AF-A0A9E3H8E3-F1
#
_entry.id   AF-A0A9E3H8E3-F1
#
_cell.length_a   1.000
_cell.length_b   1.000
_cell.length_c   1.000
_cell.angle_alpha   90.00
_cell.angle_beta   90.00
_cell.angle_gamma   90.00
#
_symmetry.space_group_name_H-M   'P 1'
#
loop_
_entity.id
_entity.type
_entity.pdbx_description
1 polymer ?
#
loop_
_entity_poly.entity_id
_entity_poly.type
_entity_poly.pdbx_seq_one_letter_code
_entity_poly.pdbx_strand_id
1 'polypeptide(L)'
;MPADFAGNNLNNSRNLNVNYINQNFRDWVGKSDKNDYYSFNLSNRSSLNLVVDGLSADANLQLLNSSGYVISASYNSKKKTESISANLDAGSYYIRVYRVNKKKSTYYNLKLSGNEAPQSLQLSTSKTTYQQSETVNLKNTSIFDGNGAGDLARVAFRLQKNGGEWQDIGDTVNFIANSNDNRYASFEYSLSGLGVGDYVLSAKAYDQSGASTDTIQNSFGIVPVSTQDWFDLNIQDAGIREAARQRFTDNVLDRNDMIAIFREAKDSSFVDSSELTDLRTLVNNSSLFRMPDYVRVLSNKVVNSDLANQSYQGSVLGSLYAGSSDIQLENLISKWFLGSDRPTSSYNYQYANGSLFQNGITYQDIKQGSINDCFFLTGLAATAFRSRSMIENMFIDNGDQTFTVRFYNYGIADYVTVDRYLPTNQEGYFVYGNKGNYYGNFDNELWLALAEKAYAQLNESGWIYQDNTNSYNGIGNGGYVSDALTNITGLNTSLANLLNFNSIVNAFNSRQMIGLSTKSAVIDANIIASHAYALVGYNSSTQIFTLFNPWGIDNGTSKPSIIELSWNQIEANFSYWDGTTNNIV
;
A
#
# COMPACT_ATOMS: atom_id res chain seq x y z
N MET A 1 30.02 -55.78 72.12
CA MET A 1 30.14 -54.47 71.42
C MET A 1 28.93 -54.36 70.50
N PRO A 2 28.29 -53.19 70.36
CA PRO A 2 27.31 -53.02 69.30
C PRO A 2 27.96 -53.22 67.93
N ALA A 3 27.16 -53.54 66.93
CA ALA A 3 27.64 -53.74 65.57
C ALA A 3 28.23 -52.43 65.04
N ASP A 4 29.45 -52.52 64.50
CA ASP A 4 30.13 -51.49 63.71
C ASP A 4 29.85 -51.81 62.24
N PHE A 5 29.27 -50.85 61.53
CA PHE A 5 28.89 -51.01 60.12
C PHE A 5 29.68 -50.11 59.17
N ALA A 6 30.47 -49.15 59.67
CA ALA A 6 31.16 -48.15 58.87
C ALA A 6 32.68 -48.34 58.93
N GLY A 7 33.33 -48.48 57.78
CA GLY A 7 34.77 -48.75 57.77
C GLY A 7 35.63 -47.54 58.13
N ASN A 8 36.85 -47.85 58.59
CA ASN A 8 37.85 -46.88 59.07
C ASN A 8 38.62 -46.10 57.99
N ASN A 9 38.29 -46.30 56.71
CA ASN A 9 38.91 -45.64 55.57
C ASN A 9 37.93 -45.56 54.39
N LEU A 10 38.25 -44.74 53.38
CA LEU A 10 37.39 -44.49 52.22
C LEU A 10 37.02 -45.78 51.44
N ASN A 11 37.97 -46.72 51.30
CA ASN A 11 37.76 -47.98 50.54
C ASN A 11 36.79 -48.95 51.23
N ASN A 12 36.68 -48.86 52.56
CA ASN A 12 35.80 -49.70 53.38
C ASN A 12 34.56 -48.93 53.86
N SER A 13 34.25 -47.78 53.26
CA SER A 13 33.12 -46.95 53.67
C SER A 13 31.77 -47.67 53.54
N ARG A 14 30.82 -47.33 54.42
CA ARG A 14 29.43 -47.81 54.30
C ARG A 14 28.70 -47.02 53.23
N ASN A 15 28.28 -47.70 52.16
CA ASN A 15 27.49 -47.09 51.10
C ASN A 15 26.06 -46.78 51.60
N LEU A 16 25.64 -45.52 51.44
CA LEU A 16 24.29 -45.04 51.71
C LEU A 16 23.52 -44.95 50.41
N ASN A 17 22.37 -45.62 50.35
CA ASN A 17 21.45 -45.52 49.23
C ASN A 17 20.62 -44.24 49.34
N VAL A 18 21.05 -43.16 48.67
CA VAL A 18 20.42 -41.84 48.79
C VAL A 18 19.19 -41.62 47.89
N ASN A 19 18.61 -42.68 47.31
CA ASN A 19 17.30 -42.58 46.62
C ASN A 19 16.18 -42.05 47.56
N TYR A 20 16.41 -42.12 48.87
CA TYR A 20 15.59 -41.47 49.89
C TYR A 20 16.52 -40.62 50.74
N ILE A 21 16.59 -39.33 50.43
CA ILE A 21 17.48 -38.37 51.08
C ILE A 21 17.20 -38.16 52.57
N ASN A 22 16.18 -38.78 53.17
CA ASN A 22 15.91 -38.79 54.61
C ASN A 22 16.26 -40.15 55.25
N GLN A 23 17.42 -40.26 55.91
CA GLN A 23 17.94 -41.49 56.52
C GLN A 23 18.51 -41.26 57.91
N ASN A 24 18.51 -42.31 58.73
CA ASN A 24 19.05 -42.28 60.09
C ASN A 24 19.81 -43.57 60.38
N PHE A 25 21.07 -43.44 60.78
CA PHE A 25 22.00 -44.53 61.07
C PHE A 25 22.51 -44.42 62.49
N ARG A 26 22.73 -45.56 63.16
CA ARG A 26 23.38 -45.61 64.47
C ARG A 26 24.73 -46.29 64.33
N ASP A 27 25.76 -45.71 64.93
CA ASP A 27 27.13 -46.23 64.91
C ASP A 27 27.95 -45.72 66.10
N TRP A 28 29.25 -46.04 66.14
CA TRP A 28 30.14 -45.61 67.21
C TRP A 28 31.59 -45.48 66.76
N VAL A 29 32.32 -44.51 67.30
CA VAL A 29 33.80 -44.42 67.15
C VAL A 29 34.49 -44.51 68.51
N GLY A 30 35.65 -45.15 68.59
CA GLY A 30 36.43 -45.35 69.82
C GLY A 30 37.89 -45.81 69.64
N LYS A 31 38.41 -46.62 70.58
CA LYS A 31 39.86 -46.98 70.61
C LYS A 31 40.32 -47.80 69.41
N SER A 32 39.58 -48.86 69.11
CA SER A 32 39.82 -49.79 68.01
C SER A 32 39.28 -49.31 66.66
N ASP A 33 38.39 -48.31 66.70
CA ASP A 33 37.63 -47.83 65.55
C ASP A 33 37.66 -46.29 65.56
N LYS A 34 38.55 -45.68 64.79
CA LYS A 34 38.87 -44.26 64.95
C LYS A 34 37.99 -43.35 64.09
N ASN A 35 37.46 -43.89 63.01
CA ASN A 35 36.71 -43.16 62.00
C ASN A 35 35.63 -44.07 61.44
N ASP A 36 34.49 -43.47 61.16
CA ASP A 36 33.43 -44.08 60.39
C ASP A 36 33.33 -43.30 59.10
N TYR A 37 33.58 -43.98 57.98
CA TYR A 37 33.37 -43.41 56.65
C TYR A 37 32.08 -43.96 56.06
N TYR A 38 31.25 -43.05 55.57
CA TYR A 38 30.06 -43.34 54.77
C TYR A 38 30.28 -42.78 53.36
N SER A 39 29.79 -43.46 52.34
CA SER A 39 29.81 -42.99 50.96
C SER A 39 28.40 -42.85 50.41
N PHE A 40 28.17 -41.86 49.55
CA PHE A 40 26.92 -41.71 48.83
C PHE A 40 27.19 -41.10 47.45
N ASN A 41 26.25 -41.28 46.53
CA ASN A 41 26.33 -40.73 45.17
C ASN A 41 25.07 -39.93 44.88
N LEU A 42 25.25 -38.67 44.47
CA LEU A 42 24.16 -37.81 44.02
C LEU A 42 24.09 -37.89 42.50
N SER A 43 22.94 -38.32 41.96
CA SER A 43 22.71 -38.35 40.52
C SER A 43 22.52 -36.96 39.92
N ASN A 44 22.07 -36.00 40.74
CA ASN A 44 21.75 -34.62 40.34
C ASN A 44 22.22 -33.64 41.43
N ARG A 45 22.12 -32.34 41.15
CA ARG A 45 22.41 -31.29 42.15
C ARG A 45 21.41 -31.36 43.29
N SER A 46 21.89 -31.42 44.52
CA SER A 46 21.05 -31.59 45.71
C SER A 46 21.51 -30.72 46.87
N SER A 47 20.55 -30.24 47.66
CA SER A 47 20.83 -29.73 49.01
C SER A 47 20.92 -30.90 49.97
N LEU A 48 21.89 -30.85 50.89
CA LEU A 48 22.18 -31.91 51.84
C LEU A 48 22.36 -31.35 53.24
N ASN A 49 21.75 -32.00 54.21
CA ASN A 49 21.86 -31.74 55.64
C ASN A 49 22.34 -33.00 56.34
N LEU A 50 23.45 -32.88 57.05
CA LEU A 50 24.06 -33.93 57.86
C LEU A 50 23.98 -33.53 59.31
N VAL A 51 23.50 -34.43 60.16
CA VAL A 51 23.43 -34.21 61.60
C VAL A 51 23.97 -35.44 62.33
N VAL A 52 24.93 -35.23 63.24
CA VAL A 52 25.38 -36.26 64.18
C VAL A 52 24.96 -35.86 65.59
N ASP A 53 24.01 -36.59 66.15
CA ASP A 53 23.48 -36.36 67.50
C ASP A 53 23.57 -37.61 68.38
N GLY A 54 23.07 -37.52 69.63
CA GLY A 54 23.09 -38.65 70.57
C GLY A 54 24.49 -39.00 71.11
N LEU A 55 25.46 -38.10 70.92
CA LEU A 55 26.88 -38.30 71.26
C LEU A 55 27.09 -38.66 72.73
N SER A 56 27.67 -39.84 72.99
CA SER A 56 28.03 -40.25 74.36
C SER A 56 29.40 -39.72 74.82
N ALA A 57 30.25 -39.29 73.88
CA ALA A 57 31.47 -38.49 74.05
C ALA A 57 31.76 -37.67 72.77
N ASP A 58 32.86 -36.91 72.76
CA ASP A 58 33.20 -35.95 71.70
C ASP A 58 33.63 -36.61 70.37
N ALA A 59 32.96 -36.24 69.28
CA ALA A 59 33.21 -36.66 67.90
C ALA A 59 32.92 -35.51 66.93
N ASN A 60 33.68 -35.44 65.85
CA ASN A 60 33.55 -34.42 64.83
C ASN A 60 32.98 -35.00 63.53
N LEU A 61 32.40 -34.12 62.71
CA LEU A 61 31.78 -34.46 61.43
C LEU A 61 32.50 -33.75 60.28
N GLN A 62 32.80 -34.48 59.20
CA GLN A 62 33.35 -33.94 57.95
C GLN A 62 32.55 -34.45 56.76
N LEU A 63 32.31 -33.58 55.79
CA LEU A 63 31.86 -33.90 54.44
C LEU A 63 33.05 -33.76 53.49
N LEU A 64 33.26 -34.76 52.65
CA LEU A 64 34.45 -34.93 51.81
C LEU A 64 34.03 -35.15 50.35
N ASN A 65 34.86 -34.69 49.41
CA ASN A 65 34.69 -34.99 47.98
C ASN A 65 35.21 -36.40 47.63
N SER A 66 35.06 -36.81 46.37
CA SER A 66 35.48 -38.12 45.86
C SER A 66 36.98 -38.44 46.05
N SER A 67 37.82 -37.41 46.17
CA SER A 67 39.26 -37.52 46.42
C SER A 67 39.63 -37.50 47.91
N GLY A 68 38.65 -37.40 48.80
CA GLY A 68 38.84 -37.37 50.25
C GLY A 68 39.22 -36.00 50.83
N TYR A 69 39.11 -34.91 50.05
CA TYR A 69 39.30 -33.56 50.57
C TYR A 69 38.05 -33.06 51.26
N VAL A 70 38.22 -32.33 52.37
CA VAL A 70 37.12 -31.75 53.16
C VAL A 70 36.45 -30.62 52.37
N ILE A 71 35.15 -30.78 52.12
CA ILE A 71 34.26 -29.75 51.55
C ILE A 71 33.71 -28.88 52.69
N SER A 72 33.28 -29.51 53.78
CA SER A 72 32.72 -28.83 54.95
C SER A 72 32.91 -29.68 56.21
N ALA A 73 32.89 -29.06 57.38
CA ALA A 73 33.12 -29.73 58.65
C ALA A 73 32.40 -29.06 59.82
N SER A 74 32.13 -29.84 60.87
CA SER A 74 31.57 -29.40 62.15
C SER A 74 32.43 -29.98 63.30
N TYR A 75 32.75 -29.14 64.29
CA TYR A 75 33.72 -29.40 65.36
C TYR A 75 33.19 -28.96 66.75
N ASN A 76 31.90 -29.11 66.99
CA ASN A 76 31.27 -28.75 68.25
C ASN A 76 31.71 -29.64 69.41
N SER A 77 32.60 -29.11 70.25
CA SER A 77 33.13 -29.80 71.44
C SER A 77 32.09 -30.46 72.36
N LYS A 78 32.54 -31.47 73.11
CA LYS A 78 31.78 -32.26 74.10
C LYS A 78 30.71 -33.13 73.43
N LYS A 79 29.48 -33.15 73.94
CA LYS A 79 28.38 -33.99 73.43
C LYS A 79 27.39 -33.18 72.58
N LYS A 80 27.84 -32.04 72.05
CA LYS A 80 26.97 -31.16 71.26
C LYS A 80 26.79 -31.78 69.88
N THR A 81 25.60 -31.60 69.32
CA THR A 81 25.28 -32.05 67.98
C THR A 81 26.22 -31.42 66.95
N GLU A 82 26.69 -32.24 66.02
CA GLU A 82 27.40 -31.77 64.83
C GLU A 82 26.41 -31.62 63.67
N SER A 83 26.56 -30.56 62.89
CA SER A 83 25.69 -30.33 61.73
C SER A 83 26.43 -29.69 60.57
N ILE A 84 26.12 -30.13 59.35
CA ILE A 84 26.60 -29.57 58.08
C ILE A 84 25.41 -29.42 57.14
N SER A 85 25.29 -28.26 56.48
CA SER A 85 24.39 -28.02 55.35
C SER A 85 25.22 -27.65 54.12
N ALA A 86 24.96 -28.28 52.97
CA ALA A 86 25.72 -28.05 51.74
C ALA A 86 24.85 -28.28 50.50
N ASN A 87 25.06 -27.48 49.46
CA ASN A 87 24.57 -27.76 48.10
C ASN A 87 25.69 -28.42 47.31
N LEU A 88 25.40 -29.59 46.75
CA LEU A 88 26.38 -30.44 46.08
C LEU A 88 25.90 -30.72 44.66
N ASP A 89 26.79 -30.60 43.69
CA ASP A 89 26.52 -31.05 42.32
C ASP A 89 26.53 -32.59 42.25
N ALA A 90 26.08 -33.16 41.14
CA ALA A 90 26.09 -34.61 40.93
C ALA A 90 27.51 -35.18 41.11
N GLY A 91 27.63 -36.29 41.84
CA GLY A 91 28.93 -36.91 42.11
C GLY A 91 28.96 -37.80 43.36
N SER A 92 30.13 -38.39 43.60
CA SER A 92 30.38 -39.24 44.77
C SER A 92 31.01 -38.45 45.91
N TYR A 93 30.47 -38.63 47.11
CA TYR A 93 30.87 -37.91 48.32
C TYR A 93 31.04 -38.87 49.49
N TYR A 94 31.77 -38.42 50.51
CA TYR A 94 31.97 -39.18 51.74
C TYR A 94 31.64 -38.35 52.98
N ILE A 95 31.08 -39.01 53.99
CA ILE A 95 30.90 -38.46 55.33
C ILE A 95 31.93 -39.15 56.22
N ARG A 96 32.61 -38.40 57.07
CA ARG A 96 33.50 -38.94 58.10
C ARG A 96 33.06 -38.46 59.46
N VAL A 97 32.70 -39.40 60.32
CA VAL A 97 32.57 -39.17 61.76
C VAL A 97 33.84 -39.70 62.41
N TYR A 98 34.50 -38.91 63.25
CA TYR A 98 35.74 -39.35 63.87
C TYR A 98 35.86 -38.86 65.29
N ARG A 99 36.46 -39.70 66.13
CA ARG A 99 36.61 -39.42 67.55
C ARG A 99 37.54 -38.23 67.78
N VAL A 100 37.25 -37.43 68.80
CA VAL A 100 38.18 -36.40 69.29
C VAL A 100 39.03 -36.94 70.45
N ASN A 101 38.41 -37.69 71.38
CA ASN A 101 39.09 -38.19 72.58
C ASN A 101 39.67 -39.60 72.39
N LYS A 102 41.01 -39.73 72.52
CA LYS A 102 41.71 -41.03 72.37
C LYS A 102 41.38 -42.07 73.46
N LYS A 103 40.76 -41.67 74.58
CA LYS A 103 40.46 -42.54 75.73
C LYS A 103 38.99 -42.91 75.88
N LYS A 104 38.08 -42.35 75.08
CA LYS A 104 36.63 -42.60 75.17
C LYS A 104 36.09 -43.08 73.83
N SER A 105 35.14 -44.01 73.88
CA SER A 105 34.27 -44.30 72.75
C SER A 105 33.05 -43.38 72.79
N THR A 106 32.48 -43.07 71.64
CA THR A 106 31.25 -42.30 71.49
C THR A 106 30.26 -43.05 70.59
N TYR A 107 29.03 -43.15 71.04
CA TYR A 107 27.89 -43.62 70.26
C TYR A 107 27.22 -42.41 69.63
N TYR A 108 26.69 -42.54 68.42
CA TYR A 108 25.99 -41.45 67.75
C TYR A 108 24.88 -41.94 66.83
N ASN A 109 23.99 -41.02 66.45
CA ASN A 109 23.10 -41.19 65.31
C ASN A 109 23.53 -40.23 64.20
N LEU A 110 23.78 -40.74 63.00
CA LEU A 110 23.98 -39.95 61.77
C LEU A 110 22.65 -39.86 61.04
N LYS A 111 22.15 -38.63 60.90
CA LYS A 111 20.97 -38.30 60.13
C LYS A 111 21.38 -37.58 58.85
N LEU A 112 20.83 -38.04 57.74
CA LEU A 112 20.93 -37.46 56.41
C LEU A 112 19.54 -36.95 56.04
N SER A 113 19.41 -35.67 55.70
CA SER A 113 18.24 -35.13 54.99
C SER A 113 18.72 -34.38 53.74
N GLY A 114 17.92 -34.28 52.69
CA GLY A 114 18.31 -33.52 51.50
C GLY A 114 17.12 -33.12 50.65
N ASN A 115 17.36 -32.31 49.61
CA ASN A 115 16.40 -32.05 48.53
C ASN A 115 17.09 -32.17 47.17
N GLU A 116 16.39 -32.69 46.16
CA GLU A 116 16.84 -32.59 44.78
C GLU A 116 16.26 -31.30 44.19
N ALA A 117 17.09 -30.49 43.51
CA ALA A 117 16.61 -29.24 42.91
C ALA A 117 15.90 -29.52 41.58
N PRO A 118 14.90 -28.72 41.17
CA PRO A 118 14.29 -28.86 39.86
C PRO A 118 15.35 -28.70 38.78
N GLN A 119 15.41 -29.64 37.83
CA GLN A 119 16.54 -29.78 36.90
C GLN A 119 16.26 -29.10 35.56
N SER A 120 15.00 -28.99 35.13
CA SER A 120 14.66 -28.41 33.84
C SER A 120 13.44 -27.51 33.94
N LEU A 121 13.51 -26.35 33.29
CA LEU A 121 12.38 -25.47 33.01
C LEU A 121 12.33 -25.26 31.50
N GLN A 122 11.15 -25.46 30.92
CA GLN A 122 10.84 -25.18 29.53
C GLN A 122 9.66 -24.23 29.45
N LEU A 123 9.76 -23.25 28.54
CA LEU A 123 8.66 -22.40 28.10
C LEU A 123 9.05 -21.72 26.79
N SER A 124 8.06 -21.31 26.04
CA SER A 124 8.20 -20.44 24.88
C SER A 124 7.03 -19.47 24.81
N THR A 125 7.19 -18.35 24.10
CA THR A 125 6.05 -17.56 23.67
C THR A 125 5.31 -18.27 22.53
N SER A 126 4.04 -17.92 22.32
CA SER A 126 3.26 -18.44 21.19
C SER A 126 3.69 -17.88 19.82
N LYS A 127 4.30 -16.68 19.82
CA LYS A 127 4.78 -15.94 18.65
C LYS A 127 6.10 -15.26 18.99
N THR A 128 6.86 -14.89 17.97
CA THR A 128 8.05 -14.03 18.12
C THR A 128 7.70 -12.54 18.06
N THR A 129 6.50 -12.17 17.56
CA THR A 129 6.02 -10.78 17.49
C THR A 129 4.52 -10.72 17.84
N TYR A 130 4.13 -9.68 18.58
CA TYR A 130 2.77 -9.41 19.04
C TYR A 130 2.38 -7.94 18.78
N GLN A 131 1.09 -7.67 18.64
CA GLN A 131 0.57 -6.30 18.53
C GLN A 131 0.49 -5.62 19.90
N GLN A 132 0.57 -4.29 19.96
CA GLN A 132 0.44 -3.54 21.20
C GLN A 132 -0.93 -3.84 21.86
N SER A 133 -0.91 -4.15 23.15
CA SER A 133 -2.07 -4.62 23.94
C SER A 133 -2.53 -6.06 23.67
N GLU A 134 -1.89 -6.80 22.76
CA GLU A 134 -2.11 -8.26 22.64
C GLU A 134 -1.51 -8.99 23.85
N THR A 135 -2.23 -9.98 24.39
CA THR A 135 -1.74 -10.81 25.50
C THR A 135 -0.71 -11.83 25.02
N VAL A 136 0.47 -11.84 25.64
CA VAL A 136 1.53 -12.82 25.39
C VAL A 136 1.30 -14.05 26.27
N ASN A 137 0.70 -15.08 25.69
CA ASN A 137 0.53 -16.38 26.36
C ASN A 137 1.80 -17.24 26.21
N LEU A 138 2.28 -17.77 27.34
CA LEU A 138 3.33 -18.79 27.33
C LEU A 138 2.77 -20.15 26.92
N LYS A 139 3.60 -20.95 26.26
CA LYS A 139 3.32 -22.33 25.86
C LYS A 139 4.50 -23.22 26.21
N ASN A 140 4.28 -24.53 26.14
CA ASN A 140 5.29 -25.54 26.47
C ASN A 140 5.89 -25.34 27.87
N THR A 141 5.07 -24.85 28.80
CA THR A 141 5.43 -24.58 30.19
C THR A 141 5.56 -25.91 30.93
N SER A 142 6.79 -26.35 31.17
CA SER A 142 7.07 -27.64 31.80
C SER A 142 8.27 -27.53 32.74
N ILE A 143 8.14 -28.11 33.93
CA ILE A 143 9.18 -28.22 34.94
C ILE A 143 9.41 -29.70 35.19
N PHE A 144 10.66 -30.13 35.20
CA PHE A 144 11.05 -31.45 35.66
C PHE A 144 11.76 -31.34 37.00
N ASP A 145 11.28 -32.11 37.98
CA ASP A 145 11.92 -32.34 39.26
C ASP A 145 12.06 -33.84 39.57
N GLY A 146 13.30 -34.34 39.61
CA GLY A 146 13.67 -35.74 39.77
C GLY A 146 13.14 -36.41 41.03
N ASN A 147 12.94 -35.68 42.13
CA ASN A 147 12.34 -36.19 43.38
C ASN A 147 10.81 -36.02 43.43
N GLY A 148 10.20 -35.43 42.40
CA GLY A 148 8.76 -35.22 42.26
C GLY A 148 8.37 -33.75 42.38
N ALA A 149 7.54 -33.25 41.47
CA ALA A 149 7.15 -31.83 41.37
C ALA A 149 6.22 -31.30 42.48
N GLY A 150 6.01 -32.07 43.56
CA GLY A 150 5.10 -31.73 44.66
C GLY A 150 5.66 -30.70 45.64
N ASP A 151 6.98 -30.49 45.64
CA ASP A 151 7.69 -29.52 46.46
C ASP A 151 8.09 -28.26 45.66
N LEU A 152 7.61 -28.08 44.43
CA LEU A 152 7.78 -26.83 43.68
C LEU A 152 7.18 -25.65 44.45
N ALA A 153 7.95 -24.57 44.57
CA ALA A 153 7.54 -23.36 45.27
C ALA A 153 7.07 -22.25 44.32
N ARG A 154 7.84 -21.96 43.27
CA ARG A 154 7.55 -20.87 42.32
C ARG A 154 8.35 -20.96 41.03
N VAL A 155 7.87 -20.32 39.97
CA VAL A 155 8.72 -19.87 38.84
C VAL A 155 8.81 -18.36 38.90
N ALA A 156 10.04 -17.87 39.04
CA ALA A 156 10.31 -16.45 39.08
C ALA A 156 10.53 -15.89 37.68
N PHE A 157 9.89 -14.76 37.38
CA PHE A 157 9.95 -14.11 36.08
C PHE A 157 10.56 -12.72 36.15
N ARG A 158 11.46 -12.41 35.22
CA ARG A 158 11.97 -11.07 35.00
C ARG A 158 11.85 -10.70 33.54
N LEU A 159 11.55 -9.45 33.25
CA LEU A 159 11.37 -8.94 31.90
C LEU A 159 12.34 -7.80 31.64
N GLN A 160 13.00 -7.82 30.49
CA GLN A 160 13.86 -6.75 30.02
C GLN A 160 13.27 -6.17 28.74
N LYS A 161 13.17 -4.83 28.65
CA LYS A 161 12.73 -4.12 27.45
C LYS A 161 13.90 -3.37 26.82
N ASN A 162 14.12 -3.56 25.52
CA ASN A 162 15.14 -2.87 24.71
C ASN A 162 16.55 -2.89 25.34
N GLY A 163 16.94 -3.99 25.97
CA GLY A 163 18.23 -4.12 26.66
C GLY A 163 18.38 -3.26 27.93
N GLY A 164 17.29 -2.67 28.44
CA GLY A 164 17.29 -1.86 29.66
C GLY A 164 17.39 -2.67 30.96
N GLU A 165 16.91 -2.11 32.07
CA GLU A 165 16.94 -2.78 33.37
C GLU A 165 15.97 -3.98 33.44
N TRP A 166 16.35 -5.01 34.19
CA TRP A 166 15.49 -6.16 34.46
C TRP A 166 14.41 -5.80 35.49
N GLN A 167 13.15 -6.00 35.11
CA GLN A 167 11.99 -5.79 35.98
C GLN A 167 11.44 -7.13 36.47
N ASP A 168 11.14 -7.24 37.76
CA ASP A 168 10.38 -8.35 38.31
C ASP A 168 8.91 -8.19 37.90
N ILE A 169 8.33 -9.23 37.32
CA ILE A 169 6.97 -9.20 36.72
C ILE A 169 5.99 -10.14 37.43
N GLY A 170 6.37 -10.66 38.60
CA GLY A 170 5.53 -11.51 39.43
C GLY A 170 5.62 -12.99 39.05
N ASP A 171 5.61 -13.82 40.08
CA ASP A 171 5.87 -15.25 39.97
C ASP A 171 4.59 -16.06 39.76
N THR A 172 4.72 -17.28 39.22
CA THR A 172 3.65 -18.29 39.32
C THR A 172 3.97 -19.28 40.45
N VAL A 173 2.95 -19.62 41.22
CA VAL A 173 3.02 -20.55 42.37
C VAL A 173 2.03 -21.70 42.25
N ASN A 174 1.25 -21.72 41.17
CA ASN A 174 0.25 -22.76 40.91
C ASN A 174 0.78 -23.72 39.85
N PHE A 175 0.90 -24.99 40.23
CA PHE A 175 1.45 -26.04 39.39
C PHE A 175 0.44 -27.14 39.15
N ILE A 176 0.43 -27.67 37.93
CA ILE A 176 -0.39 -28.80 37.54
C ILE A 176 0.56 -29.99 37.36
N ALA A 177 0.58 -30.90 38.35
CA ALA A 177 1.37 -32.11 38.26
C ALA A 177 0.91 -32.99 37.09
N ASN A 178 1.85 -33.58 36.37
CA ASN A 178 1.56 -34.50 35.29
C ASN A 178 1.04 -35.83 35.85
N SER A 179 -0.10 -36.30 35.35
CA SER A 179 -0.76 -37.52 35.83
C SER A 179 0.00 -38.81 35.52
N ASN A 180 0.88 -38.80 34.51
CA ASN A 180 1.62 -39.98 34.05
C ASN A 180 3.03 -40.06 34.67
N ASP A 181 3.60 -38.92 35.06
CA ASP A 181 4.92 -38.84 35.70
C ASP A 181 4.93 -37.67 36.69
N ASN A 182 4.87 -37.98 37.98
CA ASN A 182 4.79 -37.00 39.07
C ASN A 182 6.05 -36.12 39.21
N ARG A 183 7.11 -36.39 38.45
CA ARG A 183 8.31 -35.56 38.34
C ARG A 183 8.10 -34.36 37.43
N TYR A 184 7.04 -34.34 36.62
CA TYR A 184 6.72 -33.20 35.76
C TYR A 184 5.57 -32.38 36.33
N ALA A 185 5.65 -31.07 36.17
CA ALA A 185 4.53 -30.16 36.34
C ALA A 185 4.49 -29.08 35.27
N SER A 186 3.31 -28.60 34.93
CA SER A 186 3.10 -27.43 34.09
C SER A 186 2.52 -26.26 34.89
N PHE A 187 2.48 -25.08 34.28
CA PHE A 187 1.92 -23.87 34.86
C PHE A 187 1.34 -22.98 33.76
N GLU A 188 0.42 -22.09 34.13
CA GLU A 188 -0.11 -21.06 33.24
C GLU A 188 0.47 -19.70 33.61
N TYR A 189 0.83 -18.91 32.59
CA TYR A 189 1.33 -17.55 32.76
C TYR A 189 1.16 -16.74 31.48
N SER A 190 0.81 -15.46 31.61
CA SER A 190 0.64 -14.55 30.48
C SER A 190 1.07 -13.13 30.84
N LEU A 191 1.52 -12.38 29.83
CA LEU A 191 1.87 -10.95 29.96
C LEU A 191 0.85 -10.11 29.20
N SER A 192 0.41 -9.00 29.78
CA SER A 192 -0.52 -8.06 29.15
C SER A 192 -0.07 -6.61 29.37
N GLY A 193 -0.61 -5.68 28.58
CA GLY A 193 -0.32 -4.25 28.73
C GLY A 193 1.11 -3.83 28.36
N LEU A 194 1.83 -4.65 27.60
CA LEU A 194 3.18 -4.31 27.15
C LEU A 194 3.14 -3.25 26.04
N GLY A 195 3.94 -2.20 26.17
CA GLY A 195 4.12 -1.19 25.12
C GLY A 195 5.10 -1.65 24.03
N VAL A 196 5.13 -0.93 22.90
CA VAL A 196 6.01 -1.23 21.75
C VAL A 196 7.49 -1.34 22.16
N GLY A 197 8.19 -2.36 21.64
CA GLY A 197 9.62 -2.62 21.88
C GLY A 197 9.99 -4.11 21.81
N ASP A 198 11.28 -4.41 21.91
CA ASP A 198 11.83 -5.76 21.99
C ASP A 198 11.97 -6.20 23.44
N TYR A 199 11.59 -7.43 23.74
CA TYR A 199 11.55 -7.97 25.09
C TYR A 199 12.36 -9.26 25.21
N VAL A 200 13.00 -9.44 26.37
CA VAL A 200 13.58 -10.72 26.81
C VAL A 200 12.92 -11.12 28.12
N LEU A 201 12.25 -12.27 28.11
CA LEU A 201 11.65 -12.89 29.30
C LEU A 201 12.63 -13.89 29.89
N SER A 202 13.05 -13.65 31.13
CA SER A 202 13.91 -14.53 31.93
C SER A 202 13.05 -15.30 32.94
N ALA A 203 13.27 -16.61 33.07
CA ALA A 203 12.53 -17.45 34.02
C ALA A 203 13.44 -18.45 34.76
N LYS A 204 13.07 -18.76 36.01
CA LYS A 204 13.79 -19.73 36.86
C LYS A 204 12.85 -20.40 37.86
N ALA A 205 12.82 -21.73 37.91
CA ALA A 205 11.97 -22.48 38.84
C ALA A 205 12.70 -22.73 40.17
N TYR A 206 11.95 -22.74 41.27
CA TYR A 206 12.44 -22.99 42.63
C TYR A 206 11.57 -24.01 43.35
N ASP A 207 12.19 -24.85 44.17
CA ASP A 207 11.52 -25.72 45.14
C ASP A 207 11.31 -25.03 46.51
N GLN A 208 10.61 -25.71 47.42
CA GLN A 208 10.33 -25.24 48.79
C GLN A 208 11.58 -25.14 49.68
N SER A 209 12.68 -25.82 49.31
CA SER A 209 13.98 -25.67 49.97
C SER A 209 14.77 -24.43 49.48
N GLY A 210 14.31 -23.81 48.39
CA GLY A 210 14.92 -22.66 47.74
C GLY A 210 15.98 -23.03 46.68
N ALA A 211 16.16 -24.31 46.34
CA ALA A 211 17.01 -24.71 45.23
C ALA A 211 16.28 -24.52 43.89
N SER A 212 17.03 -24.45 42.78
CA SER A 212 16.50 -23.89 41.54
C SER A 212 17.11 -24.46 40.27
N THR A 213 16.38 -24.36 39.16
CA THR A 213 16.89 -24.63 37.79
C THR A 213 17.95 -23.61 37.36
N ASP A 214 18.60 -23.83 36.21
CA ASP A 214 19.25 -22.75 35.48
C ASP A 214 18.22 -21.72 34.96
N THR A 215 18.72 -20.54 34.60
CA THR A 215 17.88 -19.48 34.02
C THR A 215 17.67 -19.71 32.53
N ILE A 216 16.44 -19.60 32.06
CA ILE A 216 16.12 -19.62 30.63
C ILE A 216 15.67 -18.24 30.17
N GLN A 217 15.88 -17.93 28.89
CA GLN A 217 15.50 -16.67 28.27
C GLN A 217 14.77 -16.89 26.95
N ASN A 218 13.71 -16.13 26.71
CA ASN A 218 12.96 -16.11 25.44
C ASN A 218 12.77 -14.66 24.97
N SER A 219 13.00 -14.41 23.69
CA SER A 219 12.87 -13.08 23.09
C SER A 219 11.60 -12.95 22.24
N PHE A 220 10.94 -11.80 22.30
CA PHE A 220 9.79 -11.46 21.46
C PHE A 220 9.65 -9.94 21.28
N GLY A 221 8.98 -9.49 20.22
CA GLY A 221 8.70 -8.08 19.96
C GLY A 221 7.24 -7.69 20.18
N ILE A 222 7.00 -6.45 20.62
CA ILE A 222 5.69 -5.79 20.58
C ILE A 222 5.74 -4.68 19.53
N VAL A 223 4.87 -4.74 18.52
CA VAL A 223 4.75 -3.74 17.45
C VAL A 223 3.49 -2.89 17.62
N PRO A 224 3.43 -1.65 17.08
CA PRO A 224 2.23 -0.83 17.13
C PRO A 224 1.03 -1.54 16.49
N VAL A 225 -0.18 -1.29 17.00
CA VAL A 225 -1.42 -1.73 16.34
C VAL A 225 -1.47 -1.09 14.95
N SER A 226 -1.34 -1.87 13.88
CA SER A 226 -1.63 -1.36 12.54
C SER A 226 -3.15 -1.17 12.44
N THR A 227 -3.62 0.07 12.58
CA THR A 227 -4.96 0.39 12.08
C THR A 227 -4.90 0.25 10.56
N GLN A 228 -5.39 -0.88 10.04
CA GLN A 228 -5.48 -1.08 8.60
C GLN A 228 -6.36 0.03 8.03
N ASP A 229 -5.78 0.85 7.17
CA ASP A 229 -6.51 1.91 6.48
C ASP A 229 -7.27 1.34 5.27
N TRP A 230 -7.98 2.21 4.54
CA TRP A 230 -8.69 1.77 3.35
C TRP A 230 -7.76 1.09 2.34
N PHE A 231 -6.52 1.58 2.19
CA PHE A 231 -5.56 1.02 1.25
C PHE A 231 -5.11 -0.39 1.67
N ASP A 232 -4.85 -0.63 2.96
CA ASP A 232 -4.51 -1.96 3.50
C ASP A 232 -5.62 -3.00 3.27
N LEU A 233 -6.88 -2.54 3.28
CA LEU A 233 -8.05 -3.42 3.15
C LEU A 233 -8.44 -3.69 1.69
N ASN A 234 -8.12 -2.80 0.76
CA ASN A 234 -8.67 -2.82 -0.60
C ASN A 234 -7.62 -2.93 -1.71
N ILE A 235 -6.34 -2.70 -1.42
CA ILE A 235 -5.25 -2.76 -2.40
C ILE A 235 -4.28 -3.88 -2.00
N GLN A 236 -4.14 -4.89 -2.85
CA GLN A 236 -3.39 -6.12 -2.54
C GLN A 236 -1.89 -5.96 -2.81
N ASP A 237 -1.55 -5.41 -3.97
CA ASP A 237 -0.20 -5.10 -4.40
C ASP A 237 0.45 -4.06 -3.49
N ALA A 238 1.67 -4.35 -3.04
CA ALA A 238 2.35 -3.52 -2.06
C ALA A 238 2.89 -2.22 -2.66
N GLY A 239 3.33 -2.24 -3.92
CA GLY A 239 3.87 -1.09 -4.63
C GLY A 239 2.77 -0.06 -4.88
N ILE A 240 1.67 -0.49 -5.49
CA ILE A 240 0.49 0.33 -5.76
C ILE A 240 -0.12 0.84 -4.46
N ARG A 241 -0.24 -0.01 -3.42
CA ARG A 241 -0.80 0.39 -2.12
C ARG A 241 -0.03 1.54 -1.51
N GLU A 242 1.29 1.41 -1.42
CA GLU A 242 2.13 2.44 -0.81
C GLU A 242 2.18 3.70 -1.67
N ALA A 243 2.28 3.55 -2.99
CA ALA A 243 2.33 4.69 -3.89
C ALA A 243 1.04 5.51 -3.88
N ALA A 244 -0.12 4.85 -3.89
CA ALA A 244 -1.42 5.51 -3.81
C ALA A 244 -1.62 6.19 -2.44
N ARG A 245 -1.25 5.51 -1.35
CA ARG A 245 -1.34 6.07 0.01
C ARG A 245 -0.49 7.34 0.16
N GLN A 246 0.76 7.32 -0.29
CA GLN A 246 1.67 8.46 -0.16
C GLN A 246 1.21 9.67 -0.98
N ARG A 247 0.62 9.42 -2.14
CA ARG A 247 0.15 10.46 -3.06
C ARG A 247 -1.16 11.10 -2.61
N PHE A 248 -2.04 10.32 -1.99
CA PHE A 248 -3.30 10.80 -1.44
C PHE A 248 -3.17 11.65 -0.14
N THR A 249 -1.98 12.12 0.21
CA THR A 249 -1.76 12.88 1.46
C THR A 249 -2.45 14.26 1.45
N ASP A 250 -2.73 14.81 0.28
CA ASP A 250 -3.51 16.04 0.10
C ASP A 250 -5.02 15.79 -0.02
N ASN A 251 -5.47 14.54 0.10
CA ASN A 251 -6.84 14.07 -0.10
C ASN A 251 -7.36 14.20 -1.54
N VAL A 252 -6.47 14.17 -2.52
CA VAL A 252 -6.78 14.09 -3.95
C VAL A 252 -5.86 13.04 -4.59
N LEU A 253 -6.35 12.31 -5.59
CA LEU A 253 -5.49 11.62 -6.54
C LEU A 253 -5.60 12.36 -7.87
N ASP A 254 -4.61 13.21 -8.14
CA ASP A 254 -4.58 14.02 -9.35
C ASP A 254 -3.96 13.29 -10.54
N ARG A 255 -3.77 14.02 -11.64
CA ARG A 255 -3.18 13.50 -12.88
C ARG A 255 -1.79 12.92 -12.66
N ASN A 256 -0.93 13.64 -11.96
CA ASN A 256 0.46 13.24 -11.75
C ASN A 256 0.53 12.05 -10.81
N ASP A 257 -0.36 12.00 -9.81
CA ASP A 257 -0.46 10.87 -8.90
C ASP A 257 -0.83 9.60 -9.65
N MET A 258 -1.88 9.64 -10.47
CA MET A 258 -2.33 8.47 -11.22
C MET A 258 -1.30 7.98 -12.24
N ILE A 259 -0.61 8.90 -12.95
CA ILE A 259 0.51 8.52 -13.84
C ILE A 259 1.60 7.78 -13.07
N ALA A 260 1.96 8.30 -11.89
CA ALA A 260 2.99 7.68 -11.07
C ALA A 260 2.53 6.32 -10.53
N ILE A 261 1.30 6.19 -10.03
CA ILE A 261 0.72 4.93 -9.56
C ILE A 261 0.71 3.88 -10.68
N PHE A 262 0.32 4.24 -11.91
CA PHE A 262 0.39 3.31 -13.04
C PHE A 262 1.82 2.82 -13.29
N ARG A 263 2.82 3.67 -13.10
CA ARG A 263 4.21 3.29 -13.33
C ARG A 263 4.77 2.36 -12.26
N GLU A 264 4.16 2.28 -11.08
CA GLU A 264 4.51 1.30 -10.05
C GLU A 264 4.08 -0.11 -10.44
N ALA A 265 2.99 -0.25 -11.21
CA ALA A 265 2.51 -1.52 -11.75
C ALA A 265 3.41 -2.13 -12.85
N LYS A 266 4.66 -1.66 -12.97
CA LYS A 266 5.66 -2.10 -13.95
C LYS A 266 6.82 -2.83 -13.29
N ASP A 267 6.70 -3.18 -12.00
CA ASP A 267 7.80 -3.64 -11.16
C ASP A 267 8.40 -4.98 -11.63
N SER A 268 7.62 -5.77 -12.35
CA SER A 268 7.95 -7.12 -12.82
C SER A 268 8.04 -7.21 -14.36
N SER A 269 8.14 -6.07 -15.06
CA SER A 269 8.13 -5.93 -16.53
C SER A 269 6.81 -6.33 -17.22
N PHE A 270 5.83 -6.83 -16.48
CA PHE A 270 4.47 -7.09 -16.93
C PHE A 270 3.49 -6.71 -15.81
N VAL A 271 2.28 -6.31 -16.21
CA VAL A 271 1.16 -6.03 -15.31
C VAL A 271 0.48 -7.34 -14.95
N ASP A 272 0.49 -7.75 -13.69
CA ASP A 272 -0.16 -8.96 -13.21
C ASP A 272 -1.65 -8.76 -12.87
N SER A 273 -2.31 -9.83 -12.42
CA SER A 273 -3.74 -9.80 -12.08
C SER A 273 -4.06 -8.97 -10.85
N SER A 274 -3.16 -8.93 -9.87
CA SER A 274 -3.33 -8.19 -8.63
C SER A 274 -3.20 -6.70 -8.92
N GLU A 275 -2.16 -6.31 -9.64
CA GLU A 275 -1.92 -4.92 -10.05
C GLU A 275 -3.10 -4.36 -10.86
N LEU A 276 -3.55 -5.10 -11.88
CA LEU A 276 -4.70 -4.66 -12.69
C LEU A 276 -5.98 -4.53 -11.85
N THR A 277 -6.20 -5.44 -10.90
CA THR A 277 -7.36 -5.40 -10.00
C THR A 277 -7.30 -4.17 -9.10
N ASP A 278 -6.12 -3.86 -8.57
CA ASP A 278 -5.90 -2.73 -7.67
C ASP A 278 -6.01 -1.38 -8.38
N LEU A 279 -5.43 -1.25 -9.58
CA LEU A 279 -5.60 -0.05 -10.41
C LEU A 279 -7.08 0.20 -10.74
N ARG A 280 -7.83 -0.85 -11.10
CA ARG A 280 -9.29 -0.75 -11.30
C ARG A 280 -10.03 -0.39 -10.01
N THR A 281 -9.56 -0.89 -8.87
CA THR A 281 -10.15 -0.61 -7.57
C THR A 281 -9.99 0.87 -7.20
N LEU A 282 -8.83 1.48 -7.47
CA LEU A 282 -8.62 2.91 -7.31
C LEU A 282 -9.56 3.74 -8.21
N VAL A 283 -9.65 3.41 -9.51
CA VAL A 283 -10.50 4.13 -10.47
C VAL A 283 -11.99 4.02 -10.13
N ASN A 284 -12.46 2.83 -9.75
CA ASN A 284 -13.85 2.59 -9.36
C ASN A 284 -14.24 3.32 -8.07
N ASN A 285 -13.27 3.65 -7.21
CA ASN A 285 -13.47 4.42 -5.99
C ASN A 285 -13.02 5.88 -6.15
N SER A 286 -12.95 6.40 -7.37
CA SER A 286 -12.54 7.79 -7.69
C SER A 286 -13.21 8.87 -6.82
N SER A 287 -14.48 8.71 -6.43
CA SER A 287 -15.18 9.63 -5.52
C SER A 287 -14.55 9.70 -4.12
N LEU A 288 -14.06 8.57 -3.59
CA LEU A 288 -13.32 8.53 -2.31
C LEU A 288 -12.05 9.36 -2.41
N PHE A 289 -11.38 9.28 -3.55
CA PHE A 289 -10.10 9.93 -3.82
C PHE A 289 -10.22 11.33 -4.38
N ARG A 290 -11.44 11.88 -4.47
CA ARG A 290 -11.71 13.20 -5.08
C ARG A 290 -11.03 13.38 -6.43
N MET A 291 -10.88 12.29 -7.17
CA MET A 291 -10.16 12.26 -8.43
C MET A 291 -10.88 13.18 -9.43
N PRO A 292 -10.18 14.15 -10.05
CA PRO A 292 -10.80 15.01 -11.04
C PRO A 292 -11.42 14.20 -12.17
N ASP A 293 -12.54 14.66 -12.72
CA ASP A 293 -13.34 13.87 -13.67
C ASP A 293 -12.54 13.43 -14.91
N TYR A 294 -11.71 14.32 -15.46
CA TYR A 294 -10.83 13.98 -16.58
C TYR A 294 -9.78 12.94 -16.21
N VAL A 295 -9.22 12.98 -15.00
CA VAL A 295 -8.27 11.96 -14.51
C VAL A 295 -8.99 10.62 -14.40
N ARG A 296 -10.18 10.59 -13.81
CA ARG A 296 -11.01 9.37 -13.70
C ARG A 296 -11.30 8.77 -15.08
N VAL A 297 -11.73 9.57 -16.05
CA VAL A 297 -12.04 9.10 -17.41
C VAL A 297 -10.79 8.57 -18.09
N LEU A 298 -9.69 9.33 -18.10
CA LEU A 298 -8.44 8.90 -18.74
C LEU A 298 -7.84 7.65 -18.06
N SER A 299 -7.86 7.59 -16.72
CA SER A 299 -7.47 6.40 -15.97
C SER A 299 -8.33 5.20 -16.30
N ASN A 300 -9.65 5.38 -16.47
CA ASN A 300 -10.54 4.32 -16.92
C ASN A 300 -10.13 3.79 -18.31
N LYS A 301 -9.75 4.65 -19.25
CA LYS A 301 -9.29 4.23 -20.58
C LYS A 301 -7.94 3.51 -20.57
N VAL A 302 -7.12 3.76 -19.55
CA VAL A 302 -5.87 3.00 -19.33
C VAL A 302 -6.17 1.60 -18.80
N VAL A 303 -6.99 1.46 -17.76
CA VAL A 303 -7.13 0.19 -17.00
C VAL A 303 -8.28 -0.70 -17.48
N ASN A 304 -9.26 -0.14 -18.20
CA ASN A 304 -10.41 -0.85 -18.75
C ASN A 304 -10.37 -0.85 -20.28
N SER A 305 -11.25 -1.64 -20.89
CA SER A 305 -11.35 -1.71 -22.34
C SER A 305 -11.86 -0.39 -22.92
N ASP A 306 -11.15 0.11 -23.93
CA ASP A 306 -11.57 1.25 -24.75
C ASP A 306 -11.33 0.92 -26.23
N LEU A 307 -12.26 1.32 -27.11
CA LEU A 307 -12.14 1.07 -28.55
C LEU A 307 -10.90 1.75 -29.14
N ALA A 308 -10.58 2.95 -28.64
CA ALA A 308 -9.43 3.73 -29.05
C ALA A 308 -8.08 3.09 -28.67
N ASN A 309 -8.07 2.10 -27.77
CA ASN A 309 -6.85 1.39 -27.41
C ASN A 309 -6.38 0.41 -28.50
N GLN A 310 -7.12 0.23 -29.59
CA GLN A 310 -6.71 -0.71 -30.66
C GLN A 310 -5.35 -0.35 -31.27
N SER A 311 -5.02 0.94 -31.37
CA SER A 311 -3.76 1.40 -31.94
C SER A 311 -3.11 2.53 -31.16
N TYR A 312 -1.80 2.63 -31.31
CA TYR A 312 -0.97 3.76 -30.88
C TYR A 312 0.12 4.00 -31.92
N GLN A 313 0.16 5.21 -32.47
CA GLN A 313 1.10 5.64 -33.52
C GLN A 313 1.16 4.67 -34.71
N GLY A 314 -0.01 4.19 -35.14
CA GLY A 314 -0.15 3.27 -36.27
C GLY A 314 0.21 1.80 -35.98
N SER A 315 0.63 1.48 -34.76
CA SER A 315 0.90 0.11 -34.31
C SER A 315 -0.26 -0.44 -33.48
N VAL A 316 -0.45 -1.76 -33.46
CA VAL A 316 -1.43 -2.42 -32.59
C VAL A 316 -1.00 -2.23 -31.13
N LEU A 317 -1.93 -1.79 -30.27
CA LEU A 317 -1.68 -1.60 -28.83
C LEU A 317 -2.51 -2.56 -27.98
N GLY A 318 -3.84 -2.50 -28.09
CA GLY A 318 -4.78 -3.24 -27.25
C GLY A 318 -5.00 -2.62 -25.88
N SER A 319 -6.15 -2.93 -25.25
CA SER A 319 -6.44 -2.50 -23.88
C SER A 319 -5.61 -3.28 -22.86
N LEU A 320 -5.44 -2.73 -21.65
CA LEU A 320 -4.66 -3.36 -20.58
C LEU A 320 -5.34 -4.65 -20.07
N TYR A 321 -4.55 -5.71 -19.91
CA TYR A 321 -4.98 -6.99 -19.33
C TYR A 321 -3.85 -7.61 -18.50
N ALA A 322 -4.18 -8.61 -17.66
CA ALA A 322 -3.17 -9.31 -16.88
C ALA A 322 -2.21 -10.09 -17.80
N GLY A 323 -0.92 -9.74 -17.75
CA GLY A 323 0.13 -10.18 -18.68
C GLY A 323 0.52 -9.13 -19.73
N SER A 324 -0.12 -7.94 -19.74
CA SER A 324 0.34 -6.81 -20.54
C SER A 324 1.77 -6.41 -20.17
N SER A 325 2.59 -6.04 -21.15
CA SER A 325 3.96 -5.57 -20.89
C SER A 325 3.98 -4.17 -20.27
N ASP A 326 5.08 -3.86 -19.58
CA ASP A 326 5.42 -2.49 -19.14
C ASP A 326 5.37 -1.47 -20.30
N ILE A 327 5.80 -1.86 -21.50
CA ILE A 327 5.72 -1.06 -22.73
C ILE A 327 4.27 -0.78 -23.11
N GLN A 328 3.39 -1.79 -23.05
CA GLN A 328 1.97 -1.59 -23.37
C GLN A 328 1.33 -0.61 -22.38
N LEU A 329 1.62 -0.73 -21.09
CA LEU A 329 1.14 0.21 -20.08
C LEU A 329 1.69 1.61 -20.32
N GLU A 330 2.99 1.77 -20.58
CA GLU A 330 3.57 3.10 -20.85
C GLU A 330 3.01 3.72 -22.13
N ASN A 331 2.70 2.94 -23.17
CA ASN A 331 2.02 3.43 -24.37
C ASN A 331 0.58 3.88 -24.08
N LEU A 332 -0.17 3.17 -23.22
CA LEU A 332 -1.50 3.60 -22.78
C LEU A 332 -1.44 4.89 -21.96
N ILE A 333 -0.48 5.03 -21.04
CA ILE A 333 -0.21 6.27 -20.30
C ILE A 333 0.13 7.39 -21.31
N SER A 334 1.02 7.12 -22.26
CA SER A 334 1.48 8.10 -23.23
C SER A 334 0.33 8.58 -24.13
N LYS A 335 -0.53 7.65 -24.58
CA LYS A 335 -1.75 7.96 -25.33
C LYS A 335 -2.70 8.85 -24.54
N TRP A 336 -3.14 8.41 -23.36
CA TRP A 336 -4.24 9.05 -22.65
C TRP A 336 -3.84 10.26 -21.82
N PHE A 337 -2.68 10.18 -21.16
CA PHE A 337 -2.20 11.24 -20.29
C PHE A 337 -1.23 12.18 -20.97
N LEU A 338 -0.40 11.71 -21.91
CA LEU A 338 0.66 12.56 -22.51
C LEU A 338 0.33 13.04 -23.94
N GLY A 339 -0.78 12.58 -24.52
CA GLY A 339 -1.27 13.03 -25.82
C GLY A 339 -0.32 12.78 -26.98
N SER A 340 0.53 11.75 -26.87
CA SER A 340 1.55 11.40 -27.86
C SER A 340 1.00 10.60 -29.04
N ASP A 341 -0.25 10.13 -28.96
CA ASP A 341 -0.90 9.40 -30.06
C ASP A 341 -1.51 10.35 -31.10
N ARG A 342 -0.64 11.05 -31.81
CA ARG A 342 -1.02 12.13 -32.71
C ARG A 342 -1.83 11.59 -33.90
N PRO A 343 -2.87 12.32 -34.37
CA PRO A 343 -3.58 11.96 -35.58
C PRO A 343 -2.64 11.84 -36.76
N THR A 344 -2.85 10.80 -37.57
CA THR A 344 -2.11 10.67 -38.81
C THR A 344 -2.42 11.84 -39.76
N SER A 345 -1.38 12.31 -40.45
CA SER A 345 -1.44 13.40 -41.42
C SER A 345 -0.42 13.15 -42.52
N SER A 346 -0.69 13.65 -43.73
CA SER A 346 0.28 13.68 -44.84
C SER A 346 1.39 14.74 -44.65
N TYR A 347 1.27 15.55 -43.59
CA TYR A 347 2.20 16.63 -43.25
C TYR A 347 3.07 16.28 -42.04
N ASN A 348 4.17 17.02 -41.88
CA ASN A 348 5.07 16.83 -40.75
C ASN A 348 4.56 17.58 -39.53
N TYR A 349 4.80 17.02 -38.36
CA TYR A 349 4.48 17.64 -37.07
C TYR A 349 5.63 18.54 -36.59
N GLN A 350 5.32 19.78 -36.20
CA GLN A 350 6.25 20.72 -35.57
C GLN A 350 5.73 21.18 -34.21
N TYR A 351 6.65 21.45 -33.28
CA TYR A 351 6.29 21.97 -31.96
C TYR A 351 5.78 23.41 -32.07
N ALA A 352 4.49 23.64 -31.76
CA ALA A 352 3.89 24.96 -31.89
C ALA A 352 4.21 25.88 -30.69
N ASN A 353 4.87 27.02 -30.97
CA ASN A 353 4.98 28.14 -30.04
C ASN A 353 3.64 28.88 -29.95
N GLY A 354 3.44 29.63 -28.86
CA GLY A 354 2.20 30.36 -28.58
C GLY A 354 1.61 30.05 -27.20
N SER A 355 0.43 30.60 -26.95
CA SER A 355 -0.38 30.34 -25.76
C SER A 355 -1.64 29.57 -26.15
N LEU A 356 -2.25 28.83 -25.21
CA LEU A 356 -3.54 28.18 -25.46
C LEU A 356 -4.59 29.22 -25.86
N PHE A 357 -4.73 30.27 -25.06
CA PHE A 357 -5.53 31.45 -25.33
C PHE A 357 -4.63 32.69 -25.39
N GLN A 358 -4.84 33.54 -26.38
CA GLN A 358 -4.00 34.70 -26.68
C GLN A 358 -4.87 35.80 -27.28
N ASN A 359 -4.98 36.96 -26.62
CA ASN A 359 -5.87 38.08 -27.01
C ASN A 359 -7.38 37.86 -26.80
N GLY A 360 -7.77 36.71 -26.26
CA GLY A 360 -9.13 36.43 -25.81
C GLY A 360 -9.98 35.78 -26.91
N ILE A 361 -10.69 34.71 -26.54
CA ILE A 361 -11.38 33.83 -27.48
C ILE A 361 -12.44 34.59 -28.27
N THR A 362 -12.34 34.50 -29.59
CA THR A 362 -13.31 35.04 -30.55
C THR A 362 -13.56 34.05 -31.69
N TYR A 363 -14.77 34.09 -32.26
CA TYR A 363 -15.07 33.29 -33.45
C TYR A 363 -14.18 33.66 -34.65
N GLN A 364 -13.52 34.82 -34.60
CA GLN A 364 -12.58 35.30 -35.62
C GLN A 364 -11.22 34.60 -35.59
N ASP A 365 -10.91 33.87 -34.51
CA ASP A 365 -9.68 33.06 -34.44
C ASP A 365 -9.72 31.89 -35.45
N ILE A 366 -10.93 31.58 -35.94
CA ILE A 366 -11.23 30.42 -36.76
C ILE A 366 -10.76 30.62 -38.19
N LYS A 367 -9.73 29.86 -38.55
CA LYS A 367 -9.18 29.77 -39.90
C LYS A 367 -9.05 28.30 -40.30
N GLN A 368 -10.01 27.84 -41.07
CA GLN A 368 -10.07 26.46 -41.54
C GLN A 368 -8.92 26.10 -42.47
N GLY A 369 -8.46 24.88 -42.27
CA GLY A 369 -7.46 24.20 -43.06
C GLY A 369 -7.89 23.72 -44.43
N SER A 370 -7.01 22.92 -45.03
CA SER A 370 -7.30 22.18 -46.27
C SER A 370 -8.00 20.84 -45.98
N ILE A 371 -9.10 20.87 -45.24
CA ILE A 371 -9.93 19.70 -44.89
C ILE A 371 -11.42 20.07 -44.82
N ASN A 372 -12.32 19.12 -45.05
CA ASN A 372 -13.77 19.34 -45.11
C ASN A 372 -14.48 19.17 -43.74
N ASP A 373 -13.89 19.66 -42.67
CA ASP A 373 -14.43 19.65 -41.30
C ASP A 373 -15.19 20.94 -40.94
N CYS A 374 -15.66 21.69 -41.95
CA CYS A 374 -16.28 23.00 -41.79
C CYS A 374 -17.44 23.01 -40.78
N PHE A 375 -18.13 21.88 -40.63
CA PHE A 375 -19.20 21.71 -39.64
C PHE A 375 -18.68 21.84 -38.20
N PHE A 376 -17.51 21.28 -37.90
CA PHE A 376 -16.88 21.33 -36.59
C PHE A 376 -16.40 22.73 -36.27
N LEU A 377 -15.68 23.37 -37.20
CA LEU A 377 -15.18 24.74 -37.02
C LEU A 377 -16.34 25.74 -36.94
N THR A 378 -17.43 25.53 -37.70
CA THR A 378 -18.65 26.33 -37.56
C THR A 378 -19.29 26.17 -36.19
N GLY A 379 -19.31 24.95 -35.64
CA GLY A 379 -19.76 24.69 -34.27
C GLY A 379 -18.93 25.43 -33.22
N LEU A 380 -17.60 25.41 -33.35
CA LEU A 380 -16.69 26.18 -32.51
C LEU A 380 -16.93 27.69 -32.66
N ALA A 381 -17.15 28.19 -33.89
CA ALA A 381 -17.44 29.61 -34.15
C ALA A 381 -18.72 30.07 -33.48
N ALA A 382 -19.81 29.32 -33.66
CA ALA A 382 -21.09 29.61 -33.05
C ALA A 382 -21.00 29.56 -31.51
N THR A 383 -20.22 28.62 -30.97
CA THR A 383 -19.96 28.50 -29.54
C THR A 383 -19.16 29.70 -29.02
N ALA A 384 -18.02 30.03 -29.61
CA ALA A 384 -17.17 31.16 -29.23
C ALA A 384 -17.91 32.50 -29.29
N PHE A 385 -18.80 32.66 -30.29
CA PHE A 385 -19.65 33.84 -30.41
C PHE A 385 -20.66 33.97 -29.27
N ARG A 386 -21.25 32.85 -28.81
CA ARG A 386 -22.29 32.86 -27.78
C ARG A 386 -21.77 32.76 -26.35
N SER A 387 -20.71 31.98 -26.14
CA SER A 387 -20.18 31.64 -24.83
C SER A 387 -18.68 31.31 -24.93
N ARG A 388 -17.84 32.32 -24.66
CA ARG A 388 -16.39 32.13 -24.57
C ARG A 388 -16.02 31.13 -23.48
N SER A 389 -16.71 31.17 -22.35
CA SER A 389 -16.45 30.27 -21.22
C SER A 389 -16.70 28.80 -21.54
N MET A 390 -17.58 28.48 -22.51
CA MET A 390 -17.74 27.09 -22.97
C MET A 390 -16.50 26.59 -23.72
N ILE A 391 -15.80 27.46 -24.45
CA ILE A 391 -14.51 27.14 -25.07
C ILE A 391 -13.41 27.11 -24.01
N GLU A 392 -13.36 28.08 -23.09
CA GLU A 392 -12.35 28.09 -22.01
C GLU A 392 -12.42 26.79 -21.19
N ASN A 393 -13.62 26.41 -20.74
CA ASN A 393 -13.88 25.21 -19.95
C ASN A 393 -13.82 23.91 -20.76
N MET A 394 -13.60 23.98 -22.08
CA MET A 394 -13.32 22.81 -22.90
C MET A 394 -11.89 22.29 -22.67
N PHE A 395 -10.99 23.15 -22.20
CA PHE A 395 -9.57 22.83 -22.06
C PHE A 395 -9.13 22.77 -20.60
N ILE A 396 -8.19 21.86 -20.36
CA ILE A 396 -7.38 21.79 -19.14
C ILE A 396 -5.93 21.87 -19.59
N ASP A 397 -5.21 22.89 -19.14
CA ASP A 397 -3.76 22.96 -19.26
C ASP A 397 -3.13 22.07 -18.18
N ASN A 398 -2.42 21.03 -18.60
CA ASN A 398 -1.82 20.07 -17.68
C ASN A 398 -0.50 20.56 -17.07
N GLY A 399 0.01 21.73 -17.48
CA GLY A 399 1.25 22.33 -16.96
C GLY A 399 2.53 21.65 -17.48
N ASP A 400 2.41 20.65 -18.35
CA ASP A 400 3.51 19.87 -18.91
C ASP A 400 3.58 19.95 -20.44
N GLN A 401 3.05 21.03 -21.02
CA GLN A 401 2.94 21.24 -22.47
C GLN A 401 1.96 20.28 -23.17
N THR A 402 1.08 19.64 -22.42
CA THR A 402 -0.08 18.91 -22.95
C THR A 402 -1.38 19.57 -22.50
N PHE A 403 -2.44 19.34 -23.26
CA PHE A 403 -3.77 19.90 -22.98
C PHE A 403 -4.81 18.79 -23.05
N THR A 404 -5.61 18.65 -22.00
CA THR A 404 -6.76 17.75 -22.03
C THR A 404 -7.99 18.50 -22.51
N VAL A 405 -8.66 17.96 -23.52
CA VAL A 405 -9.78 18.57 -24.23
C VAL A 405 -11.03 17.74 -23.98
N ARG A 406 -12.10 18.40 -23.53
CA ARG A 406 -13.38 17.79 -23.19
C ARG A 406 -14.33 17.85 -24.39
N PHE A 407 -14.97 16.72 -24.68
CA PHE A 407 -16.13 16.61 -25.57
C PHE A 407 -17.31 15.96 -24.84
N TYR A 408 -18.49 15.97 -25.45
CA TYR A 408 -19.69 15.32 -24.92
C TYR A 408 -20.21 14.25 -25.87
N ASN A 409 -20.49 13.08 -25.31
CA ASN A 409 -21.22 12.01 -25.96
C ASN A 409 -22.56 11.83 -25.25
N TYR A 410 -23.66 12.22 -25.89
CA TYR A 410 -25.00 12.26 -25.29
C TYR A 410 -25.05 12.96 -23.91
N GLY A 411 -24.35 14.10 -23.78
CA GLY A 411 -24.28 14.89 -22.55
C GLY A 411 -23.31 14.35 -21.48
N ILE A 412 -22.66 13.20 -21.70
CA ILE A 412 -21.61 12.67 -20.83
C ILE A 412 -20.25 13.17 -21.31
N ALA A 413 -19.48 13.78 -20.42
CA ALA A 413 -18.16 14.28 -20.75
C ALA A 413 -17.19 13.13 -21.04
N ASP A 414 -16.43 13.27 -22.12
CA ASP A 414 -15.27 12.45 -22.45
C ASP A 414 -14.07 13.34 -22.74
N TYR A 415 -12.87 12.80 -22.60
CA TYR A 415 -11.63 13.55 -22.63
C TYR A 415 -10.58 12.88 -23.52
N VAL A 416 -9.79 13.71 -24.17
CA VAL A 416 -8.61 13.34 -24.95
C VAL A 416 -7.49 14.31 -24.60
N THR A 417 -6.26 13.82 -24.48
CA THR A 417 -5.09 14.68 -24.27
C THR A 417 -4.32 14.87 -25.57
N VAL A 418 -3.93 16.10 -25.88
CA VAL A 418 -3.09 16.46 -27.04
C VAL A 418 -1.78 17.08 -26.57
N ASP A 419 -0.67 16.74 -27.24
CA ASP A 419 0.57 17.51 -27.13
C ASP A 419 0.59 18.74 -28.05
N ARG A 420 1.65 19.56 -27.97
CA ARG A 420 1.84 20.80 -28.75
C ARG A 420 2.27 20.63 -30.20
N TYR A 421 2.47 19.40 -30.67
CA TYR A 421 2.91 19.22 -32.04
C TYR A 421 1.71 19.34 -32.97
N LEU A 422 1.80 20.23 -33.96
CA LEU A 422 0.76 20.45 -34.96
C LEU A 422 1.31 20.21 -36.37
N PRO A 423 0.49 19.72 -37.33
CA PRO A 423 0.92 19.53 -38.70
C PRO A 423 1.23 20.85 -39.41
N THR A 424 2.35 20.90 -40.14
CA THR A 424 2.77 22.05 -40.95
C THR A 424 3.10 21.66 -42.38
N ASN A 425 3.01 22.63 -43.29
CA ASN A 425 3.61 22.50 -44.60
C ASN A 425 5.15 22.50 -44.49
N GLN A 426 5.85 22.35 -45.62
CA GLN A 426 7.32 22.32 -45.65
C GLN A 426 7.97 23.64 -45.19
N GLU A 427 7.23 24.75 -45.23
CA GLU A 427 7.68 26.08 -44.80
C GLU A 427 7.39 26.36 -43.32
N GLY A 428 6.71 25.45 -42.62
CA GLY A 428 6.38 25.59 -41.19
C GLY A 428 5.05 26.31 -40.89
N TYR A 429 4.18 26.51 -41.87
CA TYR A 429 2.84 27.07 -41.60
C TYR A 429 1.83 25.98 -41.28
N PHE A 430 0.97 26.22 -40.30
CA PHE A 430 -0.14 25.31 -39.98
C PHE A 430 -1.04 25.11 -41.20
N VAL A 431 -1.46 23.85 -41.41
CA VAL A 431 -2.23 23.43 -42.60
C VAL A 431 -3.70 23.12 -42.31
N TYR A 432 -4.02 22.83 -41.05
CA TYR A 432 -5.37 22.61 -40.56
C TYR A 432 -5.89 23.87 -39.84
N GLY A 433 -6.40 23.78 -38.62
CA GLY A 433 -6.78 24.92 -37.79
C GLY A 433 -5.64 25.93 -37.65
N ASN A 434 -6.01 27.21 -37.56
CA ASN A 434 -5.09 28.36 -37.60
C ASN A 434 -4.24 28.41 -38.88
N LYS A 435 -4.81 27.96 -40.01
CA LYS A 435 -4.11 27.89 -41.30
C LYS A 435 -3.35 29.17 -41.61
N GLY A 436 -2.08 29.01 -42.01
CA GLY A 436 -1.21 30.12 -42.41
C GLY A 436 -0.46 30.81 -41.27
N ASN A 437 -0.67 30.42 -40.01
CA ASN A 437 0.19 30.84 -38.92
C ASN A 437 1.50 30.04 -38.91
N TYR A 438 2.62 30.72 -38.68
CA TYR A 438 3.94 30.07 -38.58
C TYR A 438 4.10 29.38 -37.23
N TYR A 439 4.52 28.12 -37.22
CA TYR A 439 4.59 27.30 -36.00
C TYR A 439 5.45 27.91 -34.89
N GLY A 440 6.51 28.62 -35.26
CA GLY A 440 7.46 29.23 -34.32
C GLY A 440 7.03 30.58 -33.76
N ASN A 441 5.88 31.13 -34.16
CA ASN A 441 5.40 32.43 -33.69
C ASN A 441 4.90 32.34 -32.23
N PHE A 442 5.44 33.18 -31.34
CA PHE A 442 5.03 33.24 -29.93
C PHE A 442 3.68 33.92 -29.72
N ASP A 443 3.17 34.66 -30.71
CA ASP A 443 1.86 35.29 -30.65
C ASP A 443 0.73 34.37 -31.14
N ASN A 444 1.04 33.10 -31.43
CA ASN A 444 0.02 32.13 -31.82
C ASN A 444 -1.00 31.89 -30.70
N GLU A 445 -2.28 31.91 -31.06
CA GLU A 445 -3.38 31.41 -30.24
C GLU A 445 -3.73 29.98 -30.66
N LEU A 446 -3.56 29.01 -29.77
CA LEU A 446 -3.54 27.60 -30.17
C LEU A 446 -4.86 26.84 -29.93
N TRP A 447 -5.85 27.44 -29.24
CA TRP A 447 -7.07 26.72 -28.84
C TRP A 447 -7.79 26.05 -30.01
N LEU A 448 -7.88 26.71 -31.17
CA LEU A 448 -8.56 26.15 -32.33
C LEU A 448 -7.83 24.93 -32.89
N ALA A 449 -6.54 25.07 -33.20
CA ALA A 449 -5.74 23.98 -33.73
C ALA A 449 -5.66 22.78 -32.76
N LEU A 450 -5.65 23.03 -31.45
CA LEU A 450 -5.68 21.98 -30.43
C LEU A 450 -7.06 21.32 -30.30
N ALA A 451 -8.17 22.07 -30.41
CA ALA A 451 -9.53 21.52 -30.43
C ALA A 451 -9.72 20.59 -31.63
N GLU A 452 -9.30 21.01 -32.82
CA GLU A 452 -9.39 20.24 -34.06
C GLU A 452 -8.51 18.99 -34.02
N LYS A 453 -7.28 19.11 -33.51
CA LYS A 453 -6.41 17.95 -33.27
C LYS A 453 -7.06 16.94 -32.31
N ALA A 454 -7.63 17.42 -31.19
CA ALA A 454 -8.27 16.55 -30.22
C ALA A 454 -9.54 15.89 -30.79
N TYR A 455 -10.28 16.58 -31.67
CA TYR A 455 -11.43 16.01 -32.37
C TYR A 455 -11.01 14.94 -33.38
N ALA A 456 -9.89 15.14 -34.09
CA ALA A 456 -9.30 14.13 -34.96
C ALA A 456 -8.81 12.89 -34.19
N GLN A 457 -8.25 13.07 -32.99
CA GLN A 457 -7.92 11.95 -32.10
C GLN A 457 -9.17 11.24 -31.60
N LEU A 458 -10.15 12.01 -31.13
CA LEU A 458 -11.40 11.48 -30.60
C LEU A 458 -12.13 10.58 -31.60
N ASN A 459 -11.97 10.81 -32.90
CA ASN A 459 -12.64 10.02 -33.94
C ASN A 459 -12.54 8.50 -33.75
N GLU A 460 -11.39 8.00 -33.30
CA GLU A 460 -11.18 6.57 -33.07
C GLU A 460 -12.06 5.95 -31.97
N SER A 461 -12.71 6.78 -31.15
CA SER A 461 -13.72 6.35 -30.18
C SER A 461 -15.00 5.81 -30.82
N GLY A 462 -15.24 6.15 -32.09
CA GLY A 462 -16.34 5.59 -32.89
C GLY A 462 -17.69 6.29 -32.76
N TRP A 463 -17.78 7.40 -32.02
CA TRP A 463 -19.07 8.03 -31.70
C TRP A 463 -19.29 9.45 -32.26
N ILE A 464 -18.35 9.98 -33.07
CA ILE A 464 -18.50 11.30 -33.70
C ILE A 464 -18.97 11.25 -35.17
N TYR A 465 -19.52 10.11 -35.61
CA TYR A 465 -20.13 9.90 -36.94
C TYR A 465 -19.20 10.17 -38.13
N GLN A 466 -17.95 9.76 -38.01
CA GLN A 466 -16.93 9.89 -39.05
C GLN A 466 -16.39 8.48 -39.41
N ASP A 467 -15.14 8.36 -39.86
CA ASP A 467 -14.58 7.06 -40.30
C ASP A 467 -13.90 6.23 -39.21
N ASN A 468 -13.92 6.73 -37.96
CA ASN A 468 -13.35 6.08 -36.78
C ASN A 468 -11.82 5.91 -36.81
N THR A 469 -11.10 6.74 -37.55
CA THR A 469 -9.63 6.74 -37.58
C THR A 469 -9.03 7.89 -36.77
N ASN A 470 -7.93 7.64 -36.05
CA ASN A 470 -7.10 8.71 -35.47
C ASN A 470 -6.30 9.40 -36.58
N SER A 471 -6.97 10.25 -37.35
CA SER A 471 -6.40 10.95 -38.51
C SER A 471 -7.13 12.25 -38.77
N TYR A 472 -6.42 13.25 -39.31
CA TYR A 472 -7.10 14.45 -39.80
C TYR A 472 -8.07 14.09 -40.93
N ASN A 473 -7.64 13.31 -41.92
CA ASN A 473 -8.51 12.90 -43.03
C ASN A 473 -9.82 12.25 -42.55
N GLY A 474 -9.80 11.57 -41.42
CA GLY A 474 -10.95 10.89 -40.86
C GLY A 474 -12.09 11.81 -40.45
N ILE A 475 -11.79 13.04 -40.03
CA ILE A 475 -12.81 14.07 -39.76
C ILE A 475 -13.19 14.91 -40.99
N GLY A 476 -12.61 14.58 -42.16
CA GLY A 476 -12.80 15.28 -43.43
C GLY A 476 -13.92 14.73 -44.32
N ASN A 477 -14.80 13.86 -43.80
CA ASN A 477 -15.88 13.24 -44.59
C ASN A 477 -17.15 14.12 -44.68
N GLY A 478 -17.11 15.33 -44.11
CA GLY A 478 -18.28 16.18 -43.93
C GLY A 478 -19.11 15.75 -42.71
N GLY A 479 -20.01 16.63 -42.28
CA GLY A 479 -20.82 16.41 -41.08
C GLY A 479 -21.84 17.53 -40.89
N TYR A 480 -22.59 17.46 -39.80
CA TYR A 480 -23.60 18.46 -39.46
C TYR A 480 -23.13 19.34 -38.31
N VAL A 481 -23.52 20.62 -38.35
CA VAL A 481 -23.15 21.56 -37.27
C VAL A 481 -23.85 21.16 -35.97
N SER A 482 -25.02 20.52 -36.04
CA SER A 482 -25.70 19.96 -34.86
C SER A 482 -24.86 18.94 -34.09
N ASP A 483 -24.15 18.07 -34.81
CA ASP A 483 -23.34 17.02 -34.18
C ASP A 483 -22.13 17.65 -33.47
N ALA A 484 -21.45 18.57 -34.16
CA ALA A 484 -20.38 19.37 -33.58
C ALA A 484 -20.83 20.16 -32.35
N LEU A 485 -21.96 20.87 -32.43
CA LEU A 485 -22.52 21.62 -31.30
C LEU A 485 -22.83 20.70 -30.11
N THR A 486 -23.40 19.52 -30.36
CA THR A 486 -23.64 18.51 -29.32
C THR A 486 -22.32 18.07 -28.67
N ASN A 487 -21.29 17.77 -29.47
CA ASN A 487 -20.01 17.31 -28.94
C ASN A 487 -19.21 18.40 -28.22
N ILE A 488 -19.30 19.65 -28.66
CA ILE A 488 -18.60 20.79 -28.03
C ILE A 488 -19.28 21.18 -26.72
N THR A 489 -20.62 21.28 -26.74
CA THR A 489 -21.38 21.98 -25.68
C THR A 489 -22.18 21.06 -24.76
N GLY A 490 -22.49 19.84 -25.20
CA GLY A 490 -23.36 18.91 -24.47
C GLY A 490 -24.83 19.31 -24.49
N LEU A 491 -25.19 20.37 -25.23
CA LEU A 491 -26.56 20.83 -25.39
C LEU A 491 -27.29 19.97 -26.43
N ASN A 492 -28.62 19.88 -26.26
CA ASN A 492 -29.48 19.32 -27.27
C ASN A 492 -29.49 20.22 -28.51
N THR A 493 -29.49 19.60 -29.69
CA THR A 493 -29.52 20.29 -30.98
C THR A 493 -30.67 19.81 -31.85
N SER A 494 -31.00 20.65 -32.82
CA SER A 494 -31.90 20.34 -33.93
C SER A 494 -31.07 20.28 -35.21
N LEU A 495 -31.32 19.22 -35.99
CA LEU A 495 -30.59 18.88 -37.20
C LEU A 495 -31.45 19.21 -38.42
N ALA A 496 -30.82 19.80 -39.44
CA ALA A 496 -31.35 20.01 -40.78
C ALA A 496 -32.74 20.68 -40.81
N ASN A 497 -32.93 21.72 -40.00
CA ASN A 497 -34.18 22.46 -39.97
C ASN A 497 -34.41 23.18 -41.30
N LEU A 498 -35.66 23.16 -41.77
CA LEU A 498 -36.07 23.95 -42.93
C LEU A 498 -35.82 25.45 -42.68
N LEU A 499 -35.38 26.14 -43.72
CA LEU A 499 -35.20 27.58 -43.68
C LEU A 499 -36.57 28.26 -43.43
N ASN A 500 -36.66 28.95 -42.30
CA ASN A 500 -37.81 29.77 -41.94
C ASN A 500 -37.32 31.03 -41.22
N PHE A 501 -37.69 32.20 -41.77
CA PHE A 501 -37.24 33.49 -41.25
C PHE A 501 -37.53 33.65 -39.75
N ASN A 502 -38.78 33.43 -39.35
CA ASN A 502 -39.20 33.62 -37.96
C ASN A 502 -38.51 32.62 -37.03
N SER A 503 -38.37 31.36 -37.44
CA SER A 503 -37.68 30.35 -36.62
C SER A 503 -36.23 30.72 -36.35
N ILE A 504 -35.48 31.14 -37.38
CA ILE A 504 -34.05 31.51 -37.24
C ILE A 504 -33.90 32.79 -36.42
N VAL A 505 -34.74 33.81 -36.66
CA VAL A 505 -34.72 35.05 -35.87
C VAL A 505 -35.07 34.76 -34.40
N ASN A 506 -36.07 33.93 -34.14
CA ASN A 506 -36.45 33.54 -32.77
C ASN A 506 -35.33 32.76 -32.08
N ALA A 507 -34.68 31.82 -32.78
CA ALA A 507 -33.53 31.08 -32.29
C ALA A 507 -32.37 32.02 -31.95
N PHE A 508 -32.05 32.95 -32.86
CA PHE A 508 -30.97 33.92 -32.67
C PHE A 508 -31.21 34.82 -31.47
N ASN A 509 -32.43 35.36 -31.35
CA ASN A 509 -32.84 36.21 -30.22
C ASN A 509 -32.88 35.44 -28.90
N SER A 510 -33.16 34.14 -28.94
CA SER A 510 -33.09 33.24 -27.78
C SER A 510 -31.67 32.79 -27.43
N ARG A 511 -30.66 33.43 -28.04
CA ARG A 511 -29.22 33.18 -27.83
C ARG A 511 -28.77 31.76 -28.18
N GLN A 512 -29.50 31.07 -29.06
CA GLN A 512 -29.08 29.77 -29.57
C GLN A 512 -27.83 29.90 -30.44
N MET A 513 -27.03 28.82 -30.48
CA MET A 513 -25.93 28.66 -31.44
C MET A 513 -26.50 28.12 -32.73
N ILE A 514 -26.16 28.75 -33.86
CA ILE A 514 -26.82 28.51 -35.14
C ILE A 514 -25.75 28.38 -36.22
N GLY A 515 -25.81 27.29 -36.97
CA GLY A 515 -25.07 27.08 -38.21
C GLY A 515 -26.03 26.98 -39.40
N LEU A 516 -25.67 27.55 -40.53
CA LEU A 516 -26.40 27.41 -41.78
C LEU A 516 -25.53 26.68 -42.80
N SER A 517 -26.12 25.72 -43.51
CA SER A 517 -25.44 24.93 -44.52
C SER A 517 -25.91 25.35 -45.91
N THR A 518 -24.96 25.56 -46.81
CA THR A 518 -25.26 25.99 -48.18
C THR A 518 -25.81 24.84 -49.03
N LYS A 519 -26.41 25.18 -50.17
CA LYS A 519 -26.75 24.21 -51.21
C LYS A 519 -25.48 23.69 -51.89
N SER A 520 -25.59 22.57 -52.61
CA SER A 520 -24.54 22.06 -53.49
C SER A 520 -24.31 22.93 -54.74
N ALA A 521 -25.30 23.74 -55.11
CA ALA A 521 -25.20 24.78 -56.13
C ALA A 521 -25.68 26.11 -55.53
N VAL A 522 -24.76 27.07 -55.43
CA VAL A 522 -25.02 28.42 -54.91
C VAL A 522 -25.03 29.42 -56.06
N ILE A 523 -25.76 30.52 -55.88
CA ILE A 523 -25.92 31.59 -56.88
C ILE A 523 -24.88 32.69 -56.67
N ASP A 524 -24.58 33.03 -55.42
CA ASP A 524 -23.59 34.06 -55.09
C ASP A 524 -22.16 33.50 -55.15
N ALA A 525 -21.29 34.12 -55.94
CA ALA A 525 -19.90 33.71 -56.11
C ALA A 525 -19.04 33.88 -54.84
N ASN A 526 -19.49 34.68 -53.88
CA ASN A 526 -18.85 34.83 -52.58
C ASN A 526 -19.31 33.79 -51.54
N ILE A 527 -20.29 32.95 -51.89
CA ILE A 527 -20.74 31.85 -51.05
C ILE A 527 -20.11 30.55 -51.56
N ILE A 528 -19.69 29.70 -50.64
CA ILE A 528 -19.09 28.40 -50.94
C ILE A 528 -20.21 27.36 -50.95
N ALA A 529 -20.26 26.50 -51.98
CA ALA A 529 -21.21 25.40 -52.04
C ALA A 529 -20.85 24.27 -51.07
N SER A 530 -21.86 23.52 -50.60
CA SER A 530 -21.70 22.41 -49.63
C SER A 530 -20.83 22.76 -48.41
N HIS A 531 -21.07 23.93 -47.81
CA HIS A 531 -20.24 24.52 -46.74
C HIS A 531 -21.10 25.05 -45.60
N ALA A 532 -20.55 25.04 -44.38
CA ALA A 532 -21.21 25.53 -43.18
C ALA A 532 -20.76 26.96 -42.84
N TYR A 533 -21.71 27.78 -42.34
CA TYR A 533 -21.49 29.14 -41.87
C TYR A 533 -22.10 29.35 -40.49
N ALA A 534 -21.45 30.09 -39.61
CA ALA A 534 -22.00 30.44 -38.29
C ALA A 534 -22.83 31.72 -38.38
N LEU A 535 -24.01 31.77 -37.76
CA LEU A 535 -24.79 33.01 -37.65
C LEU A 535 -24.30 33.84 -36.47
N VAL A 536 -23.63 34.95 -36.78
CA VAL A 536 -22.95 35.83 -35.81
C VAL A 536 -23.57 37.23 -35.70
N GLY A 537 -24.66 37.50 -36.41
CA GLY A 537 -25.36 38.78 -36.31
C GLY A 537 -26.72 38.77 -36.99
N TYR A 538 -27.62 39.61 -36.47
CA TYR A 538 -28.90 39.92 -37.13
C TYR A 538 -29.30 41.35 -36.81
N ASN A 539 -29.52 42.16 -37.85
CA ASN A 539 -30.02 43.52 -37.72
C ASN A 539 -31.52 43.55 -37.99
N SER A 540 -32.32 43.77 -36.95
CA SER A 540 -33.78 43.76 -37.03
C SER A 540 -34.37 44.92 -37.84
N SER A 541 -33.64 46.03 -38.01
CA SER A 541 -34.11 47.20 -38.76
C SER A 541 -33.97 47.00 -40.26
N THR A 542 -32.90 46.32 -40.68
CA THR A 542 -32.61 46.06 -42.11
C THR A 542 -32.95 44.63 -42.53
N GLN A 543 -33.27 43.74 -41.57
CA GLN A 543 -33.46 42.29 -41.78
C GLN A 543 -32.26 41.60 -42.43
N ILE A 544 -31.06 42.09 -42.12
CA ILE A 544 -29.80 41.54 -42.63
C ILE A 544 -29.20 40.59 -41.59
N PHE A 545 -28.78 39.42 -42.06
CA PHE A 545 -28.06 38.40 -41.29
C PHE A 545 -26.56 38.51 -41.56
N THR A 546 -25.76 38.42 -40.52
CA THR A 546 -24.29 38.39 -40.61
C THR A 546 -23.84 36.96 -40.37
N LEU A 547 -23.26 36.34 -41.40
CA LEU A 547 -22.74 34.98 -41.35
C LEU A 547 -21.21 34.99 -41.39
N PHE A 548 -20.61 34.14 -40.57
CA PHE A 548 -19.18 33.90 -40.53
C PHE A 548 -18.82 32.62 -41.29
N ASN A 549 -17.90 32.75 -42.24
CA ASN A 549 -17.30 31.66 -42.98
C ASN A 549 -16.09 31.10 -42.21
N PRO A 550 -16.08 29.82 -41.80
CA PRO A 550 -14.97 29.24 -41.04
C PRO A 550 -13.64 29.19 -41.80
N TRP A 551 -13.60 29.49 -43.11
CA TRP A 551 -12.34 29.72 -43.82
C TRP A 551 -11.54 30.91 -43.27
N GLY A 552 -12.18 31.87 -42.59
CA GLY A 552 -11.50 32.94 -41.87
C GLY A 552 -10.66 33.88 -42.74
N ILE A 553 -11.10 34.11 -43.99
CA ILE A 553 -10.42 34.98 -44.94
C ILE A 553 -10.80 36.46 -44.70
N ASP A 554 -9.96 37.20 -43.98
CA ASP A 554 -10.26 38.56 -43.49
C ASP A 554 -9.84 39.72 -44.41
N ASN A 555 -9.54 39.47 -45.68
CA ASN A 555 -9.02 40.48 -46.61
C ASN A 555 -10.07 41.07 -47.58
N GLY A 556 -11.36 40.79 -47.38
CA GLY A 556 -12.45 41.35 -48.19
C GLY A 556 -12.42 40.93 -49.67
N THR A 557 -11.72 39.84 -50.00
CA THR A 557 -11.68 39.27 -51.36
C THR A 557 -12.78 38.22 -51.57
N SER A 558 -12.73 37.48 -52.68
CA SER A 558 -13.70 36.42 -52.98
C SER A 558 -13.83 35.44 -51.81
N LYS A 559 -15.06 35.15 -51.39
CA LYS A 559 -15.42 34.28 -50.26
C LYS A 559 -14.90 34.80 -48.91
N PRO A 560 -15.33 36.00 -48.50
CA PRO A 560 -14.83 36.66 -47.28
C PRO A 560 -15.25 35.90 -46.00
N SER A 561 -14.57 36.20 -44.89
CA SER A 561 -14.87 35.66 -43.56
C SER A 561 -16.24 36.11 -43.03
N ILE A 562 -16.71 37.29 -43.41
CA ILE A 562 -18.03 37.81 -43.06
C ILE A 562 -18.83 38.10 -44.32
N ILE A 563 -20.06 37.58 -44.37
CA ILE A 563 -21.06 37.94 -45.40
C ILE A 563 -22.32 38.47 -44.73
N GLU A 564 -22.90 39.49 -45.34
CA GLU A 564 -24.15 40.10 -44.91
C GLU A 564 -25.23 39.82 -45.95
N LEU A 565 -26.27 39.10 -45.55
CA LEU A 565 -27.28 38.57 -46.47
C LEU A 565 -28.69 38.99 -46.05
N SER A 566 -29.49 39.38 -47.04
CA SER A 566 -30.95 39.43 -46.91
C SER A 566 -31.55 38.03 -46.83
N TRP A 567 -32.80 37.92 -46.35
CA TRP A 567 -33.51 36.64 -46.31
C TRP A 567 -33.60 35.96 -47.69
N ASN A 568 -33.90 36.71 -48.75
CA ASN A 568 -33.97 36.17 -50.11
C ASN A 568 -32.63 35.56 -50.56
N GLN A 569 -31.50 36.17 -50.17
CA GLN A 569 -30.17 35.62 -50.46
C GLN A 569 -29.89 34.35 -49.65
N ILE A 570 -30.37 34.27 -48.40
CA ILE A 570 -30.31 33.03 -47.62
C ILE A 570 -31.10 31.92 -48.32
N GLU A 571 -32.37 32.16 -48.67
CA GLU A 571 -33.20 31.16 -49.37
C GLU A 571 -32.63 30.74 -50.72
N ALA A 572 -31.97 31.66 -51.43
CA ALA A 572 -31.32 31.40 -52.70
C ALA A 572 -30.12 30.44 -52.56
N ASN A 573 -29.30 30.59 -51.52
CA ASN A 573 -28.00 29.93 -51.41
C ASN A 573 -27.90 28.83 -50.34
N PHE A 574 -28.76 28.85 -49.33
CA PHE A 574 -28.73 27.94 -48.19
C PHE A 574 -29.80 26.86 -48.28
N SER A 575 -29.50 25.69 -47.71
CA SER A 575 -30.37 24.52 -47.77
C SER A 575 -31.14 24.30 -46.47
N TYR A 576 -30.46 24.37 -45.33
CA TYR A 576 -31.02 24.17 -44.00
C TYR A 576 -30.20 24.92 -42.94
N TRP A 577 -30.69 24.90 -41.70
CA TRP A 577 -29.94 25.38 -40.54
C TRP A 577 -29.99 24.37 -39.39
N ASP A 578 -28.89 24.31 -38.64
CA ASP A 578 -28.73 23.54 -37.42
C ASP A 578 -28.64 24.50 -36.24
N GLY A 579 -29.04 24.05 -35.05
CA GLY A 579 -28.81 24.84 -33.85
C GLY A 579 -29.21 24.16 -32.56
N THR A 580 -28.70 24.70 -31.46
CA THR A 580 -29.10 24.28 -30.10
C THR A 580 -30.59 24.52 -29.87
N THR A 581 -31.30 23.60 -29.22
CA THR A 581 -32.73 23.75 -28.92
C THR A 581 -33.02 24.45 -27.59
N ASN A 582 -32.03 24.49 -26.70
CA ASN A 582 -32.10 25.15 -25.40
C ASN A 582 -31.45 26.54 -25.45
N ASN A 583 -31.89 27.44 -24.58
CA ASN A 583 -31.24 28.74 -24.39
C ASN A 583 -29.95 28.57 -23.59
N ILE A 584 -28.93 29.35 -23.94
CA ILE A 584 -27.73 29.51 -23.11
C ILE A 584 -28.07 30.56 -22.06
N VAL A 585 -28.06 30.16 -20.78
CA VAL A 585 -28.29 31.05 -19.63
C VAL A 585 -27.12 31.99 -19.46
#